data_AF-A0A3R9SXC3-F1
#
_entry.id   AF-A0A3R9SXC3-F1
#
_cell.length_a   1.000
_cell.length_b   1.000
_cell.length_c   1.000
_cell.angle_alpha   90.00
_cell.angle_beta   90.00
_cell.angle_gamma   90.00
#
_symmetry.space_group_name_H-M   'P 1'
#
loop_
_entity.id
_entity.type
_entity.pdbx_description
1 polymer ?
#
loop_
_entity_poly.entity_id
_entity_poly.type
_entity_poly.pdbx_seq_one_letter_code
_entity_poly.pdbx_strand_id
1 'polypeptide(L)' 'MRYQKLNRFSDSEFQRLVGVPRPVFSEM' A
#
# COMPACT_ATOMS: atom_id res chain seq x y z
N MET A 1 -4.89 9.72 -2.53
CA MET A 1 -5.71 8.54 -2.17
C MET A 1 -5.62 8.33 -0.68
N ARG A 2 -6.73 8.36 0.08
CA ARG A 2 -6.68 8.23 1.54
C ARG A 2 -6.20 6.82 1.92
N TYR A 3 -5.02 6.72 2.52
CA TYR A 3 -4.37 5.54 3.11
C TYR A 3 -5.33 4.54 3.80
N GLN A 4 -6.39 5.05 4.42
CA GLN A 4 -7.44 4.26 5.06
C GLN A 4 -8.08 3.21 4.13
N LYS A 5 -8.15 3.46 2.82
CA LYS A 5 -8.67 2.50 1.84
C LYS A 5 -7.65 1.42 1.43
N LEU A 6 -6.37 1.55 1.79
CA LEU A 6 -5.32 0.61 1.40
C LEU A 6 -4.90 -0.33 2.54
N ASN A 7 -5.18 0.01 3.79
CA ASN A 7 -4.93 -0.85 4.95
C ASN A 7 -5.76 -2.14 5.00
N ARG A 8 -6.77 -2.25 4.14
CA ARG A 8 -7.63 -3.44 4.00
C ARG A 8 -7.05 -4.52 3.07
N PHE A 9 -5.96 -4.22 2.37
CA PHE A 9 -5.25 -5.18 1.54
C PHE A 9 -4.09 -5.80 2.33
N SER A 10 -3.78 -7.08 2.08
CA SER A 10 -2.54 -7.71 2.52
C SER A 10 -1.32 -7.10 1.82
N ASP A 11 -0.09 -7.35 2.31
CA ASP A 11 1.11 -6.69 1.77
C ASP A 11 1.35 -7.05 0.30
N SER A 12 1.06 -8.29 -0.07
CA SER A 12 1.17 -8.77 -1.44
C SER A 12 0.14 -8.12 -2.36
N GLU A 13 -1.10 -7.96 -1.91
CA GLU A 13 -2.16 -7.27 -2.67
C GLU A 13 -1.88 -5.77 -2.79
N PHE A 14 -1.42 -5.15 -1.71
CA PHE A 14 -1.02 -3.76 -1.69
C PHE A 14 0.10 -3.50 -2.70
N GLN A 15 1.15 -4.34 -2.69
CA GLN A 15 2.27 -4.21 -3.62
C GLN A 15 1.83 -4.39 -5.08
N ARG A 16 0.86 -5.27 -5.37
CA ARG A 16 0.29 -5.42 -6.73
C ARG A 16 -0.50 -4.18 -7.18
N LEU A 17 -1.22 -3.53 -6.26
CA LEU A 17 -2.04 -2.35 -6.54
C LEU A 17 -1.22 -1.06 -6.70
N VAL A 18 -0.22 -0.87 -5.84
CA VAL A 18 0.55 0.38 -5.72
C VAL A 18 1.90 0.28 -6.41
N GLY A 19 2.38 -0.93 -6.69
CA GLY A 19 3.66 -1.18 -7.36
C GLY A 19 4.90 -1.08 -6.46
N VAL A 20 4.72 -0.67 -5.21
CA VAL A 20 5.81 -0.53 -4.21
C VAL A 20 5.42 -1.13 -2.86
N PRO A 21 6.39 -1.59 -2.05
CA PRO A 21 6.13 -2.06 -0.69
C PRO A 21 5.54 -0.97 0.21
N ARG A 22 4.70 -1.39 1.17
CA ARG A 22 4.01 -0.51 2.12
C ARG A 22 4.94 0.41 2.93
N PRO A 23 6.12 -0.04 3.42
CA PRO A 23 7.07 0.82 4.11
C PRO A 23 7.54 1.99 3.23
N VAL A 24 7.86 1.70 1.96
CA VAL A 24 8.31 2.71 0.98
C VAL A 24 7.19 3.72 0.69
N PHE A 25 5.96 3.25 0.50
CA PHE A 25 4.81 4.12 0.28
C PHE A 25 4.45 4.98 1.51
N SER A 26 4.90 4.62 2.71
CA SER A 26 4.62 5.37 3.95
C SER A 26 5.56 6.56 4.14
N GLU A 27 6.68 6.55 3.42
CA GLU A 27 7.70 7.59 3.44
C GLU A 27 7.53 8.61 2.29
N MET A 28 6.60 8.36 1.36
CA MET A 28 6.23 9.25 0.23
C MET A 28 5.03 10.14 0.59
#